data_AF-A0A5C8B4I3-F1
#
_entry.id   AF-A0A5C8B4I3-F1
#
_cell.length_a   1.000
_cell.length_b   1.000
_cell.length_c   1.000
_cell.angle_alpha   90.00
_cell.angle_beta   90.00
_cell.angle_gamma   90.00
#
_symmetry.space_group_name_H-M   'P 1'
#
loop_
_entity.id
_entity.type
_entity.pdbx_description
1 polymer ?
#
loop_
_entity_poly.entity_id
_entity_poly.type
_entity_poly.pdbx_seq_one_letter_code
_entity_poly.pdbx_strand_id
1 'polypeptide(L)'
;MAKTIKFNLNINGMSVRNIEGLQDNFCIDDVLALYDNKLLHRWLESRSFDEYLQKINAIDPEEPIIYQLIEIFDIELSKNIIDEQTYSLRFWNERKTELEMWTKKDNNIKQIVNDYHIGYDVLLQEIIDKREDIAFLKTATKEVEDKYLKLFQLDYKRLIHKCMDESPLFIYTLLMNTQLREYLLNDEQIKNSLNSVFMLETYNNQDLIIKRIFNVLSAENIKDKSDGEKSLLFSHVVSSILLRKFKGKTDGYWKDLELVTTKVMILSIPSGTFIRAANNPMQELSAEDVNGKFLILDGLIYKSNTDKSNVIYFEV
;
A
#
# COMPACT_ATOMS: atom_id res chain seq x y z
N MET A 1 63.45 8.52 -2.60
CA MET A 1 62.68 7.50 -3.34
C MET A 1 62.55 6.28 -2.44
N ALA A 2 61.33 5.86 -2.12
CA ALA A 2 61.10 4.68 -1.28
C ALA A 2 61.53 3.42 -2.03
N LYS A 3 62.23 2.49 -1.36
CA LYS A 3 62.60 1.19 -1.97
C LYS A 3 61.32 0.40 -2.24
N THR A 4 61.04 0.08 -3.51
CA THR A 4 59.93 -0.79 -3.89
C THR A 4 60.13 -2.17 -3.26
N ILE A 5 59.16 -2.63 -2.46
CA ILE A 5 59.25 -3.91 -1.75
C ILE A 5 58.99 -5.04 -2.75
N LYS A 6 59.94 -5.97 -2.87
CA LYS A 6 59.78 -7.18 -3.70
C LYS A 6 58.88 -8.19 -2.98
N PHE A 7 57.83 -8.67 -3.63
CA PHE A 7 56.87 -9.66 -3.09
C PHE A 7 56.56 -10.74 -4.13
N ASN A 8 56.18 -11.96 -3.77
CA ASN A 8 55.95 -13.03 -4.76
C ASN A 8 54.50 -13.03 -5.28
N LEU A 9 54.29 -13.54 -6.49
CA LEU A 9 52.94 -13.89 -6.95
C LEU A 9 52.58 -15.28 -6.42
N ASN A 10 51.30 -15.52 -6.17
CA ASN A 10 50.76 -16.87 -6.04
C ASN A 10 49.98 -17.18 -7.30
N ILE A 11 50.42 -18.18 -8.06
CA ILE A 11 49.78 -18.63 -9.30
C ILE A 11 49.70 -20.16 -9.20
N ASN A 12 48.50 -20.72 -9.40
CA ASN A 12 48.22 -22.14 -9.26
C ASN A 12 48.67 -22.72 -7.89
N GLY A 13 48.52 -21.94 -6.82
CA GLY A 13 48.97 -22.30 -5.47
C GLY A 13 50.49 -22.23 -5.24
N MET A 14 51.28 -21.88 -6.25
CA MET A 14 52.74 -21.82 -6.22
C MET A 14 53.27 -20.38 -6.08
N SER A 15 54.30 -20.20 -5.25
CA SER A 15 54.90 -18.87 -5.03
C SER A 15 55.96 -18.55 -6.09
N VAL A 16 55.61 -17.64 -7.00
CA VAL A 16 56.38 -17.27 -8.17
C VAL A 16 57.22 -16.01 -7.92
N ARG A 17 58.51 -16.07 -8.28
CA ARG A 17 59.50 -15.00 -8.01
C ARG A 17 60.11 -14.38 -9.26
N ASN A 18 60.03 -15.04 -10.40
CA ASN A 18 60.63 -14.68 -11.68
C ASN A 18 59.66 -15.00 -12.83
N ILE A 19 60.02 -14.61 -14.06
CA ILE A 19 59.21 -14.86 -15.25
C ILE A 19 59.11 -16.36 -15.56
N GLU A 20 60.22 -17.10 -15.47
CA GLU A 20 60.23 -18.56 -15.66
C GLU A 20 59.22 -19.26 -14.74
N GLY A 21 59.20 -18.91 -13.44
CA GLY A 21 58.22 -19.47 -12.52
C GLY A 21 56.77 -19.08 -12.83
N LEU A 22 56.55 -17.92 -13.48
CA LEU A 22 55.22 -17.51 -13.96
C LEU A 22 54.81 -18.36 -15.17
N GLN A 23 55.76 -18.61 -16.08
CA GLN A 23 55.56 -19.45 -17.25
C GLN A 23 55.24 -20.89 -16.86
N ASP A 24 56.05 -21.48 -15.98
CA ASP A 24 55.91 -22.87 -15.52
C ASP A 24 54.60 -23.14 -14.76
N ASN A 25 54.03 -22.12 -14.12
CA ASN A 25 52.83 -22.24 -13.29
C ASN A 25 51.65 -21.46 -13.86
N PHE A 26 51.68 -21.10 -15.15
CA PHE A 26 50.70 -20.21 -15.76
C PHE A 26 49.27 -20.77 -15.63
N CYS A 27 48.39 -19.98 -15.02
CA CYS A 27 46.99 -20.28 -14.85
C CYS A 27 46.17 -19.10 -15.38
N ILE A 28 45.30 -19.35 -16.36
CA ILE A 28 44.51 -18.30 -17.03
C ILE A 28 43.71 -17.48 -16.02
N ASP A 29 43.00 -18.14 -15.10
CA ASP A 29 42.16 -17.51 -14.09
C ASP A 29 42.97 -16.58 -13.17
N ASP A 30 44.09 -17.09 -12.64
CA ASP A 30 44.94 -16.35 -11.71
C ASP A 30 45.61 -15.16 -12.41
N VAL A 31 46.14 -15.37 -13.61
CA VAL A 31 46.88 -14.34 -14.34
C VAL A 31 45.94 -13.22 -14.79
N LEU A 32 44.71 -13.53 -15.23
CA LEU A 32 43.69 -12.52 -15.51
C LEU A 32 43.31 -11.74 -14.26
N ALA A 33 43.05 -12.41 -13.13
CA ALA A 33 42.71 -11.73 -11.89
C ALA A 33 43.84 -10.81 -11.39
N LEU A 34 45.10 -11.25 -11.52
CA LEU A 34 46.30 -10.48 -11.19
C LEU A 34 46.51 -9.30 -12.15
N TYR A 35 46.12 -9.43 -13.41
CA TYR A 35 46.12 -8.33 -14.37
C TYR A 35 45.05 -7.28 -14.01
N ASP A 36 43.81 -7.71 -13.78
CA ASP A 36 42.65 -6.83 -13.51
C ASP A 36 42.83 -6.00 -12.24
N ASN A 37 43.36 -6.61 -11.18
CA ASN A 37 43.61 -5.93 -9.91
C ASN A 37 44.94 -5.14 -9.88
N LYS A 38 45.66 -5.06 -11.02
CA LYS A 38 46.95 -4.39 -11.21
C LYS A 38 48.11 -4.95 -10.35
N LEU A 39 47.94 -6.11 -9.72
CA LEU A 39 48.99 -6.73 -8.91
C LEU A 39 50.13 -7.28 -9.78
N LEU A 40 49.81 -7.77 -10.98
CA LEU A 40 50.81 -8.18 -11.99
C LEU A 40 51.71 -7.02 -12.39
N HIS A 41 51.14 -5.83 -12.60
CA HIS A 41 51.89 -4.62 -12.97
C HIS A 41 52.85 -4.21 -11.86
N ARG A 42 52.36 -4.14 -10.62
CA ARG A 42 53.18 -3.82 -9.43
C ARG A 42 54.27 -4.86 -9.19
N TRP A 43 53.99 -6.13 -9.47
CA TRP A 43 54.96 -7.20 -9.31
C TRP A 43 56.12 -7.06 -10.30
N LEU A 44 55.83 -6.81 -11.59
CA LEU A 44 56.83 -6.55 -12.62
C LEU A 44 57.67 -5.31 -12.27
N GLU A 45 57.02 -4.22 -11.87
CA GLU A 45 57.68 -2.98 -11.45
C GLU A 45 58.61 -3.19 -10.26
N SER A 46 58.17 -3.93 -9.23
CA SER A 46 58.99 -4.21 -8.03
C SER A 46 60.29 -4.96 -8.31
N ARG A 47 60.36 -5.66 -9.45
CA ARG A 47 61.50 -6.48 -9.87
C ARG A 47 62.28 -5.90 -11.04
N SER A 48 61.88 -4.74 -11.55
CA SER A 48 62.49 -4.11 -12.73
C SER A 48 62.39 -4.98 -13.98
N PHE A 49 61.26 -5.67 -14.16
CA PHE A 49 60.92 -6.36 -15.41
C PHE A 49 60.30 -5.38 -16.41
N ASP A 50 61.06 -4.32 -16.74
CA ASP A 50 60.55 -3.14 -17.43
C ASP A 50 60.04 -3.48 -18.85
N GLU A 51 60.67 -4.44 -19.53
CA GLU A 51 60.24 -4.89 -20.87
C GLU A 51 58.85 -5.54 -20.84
N TYR A 52 58.59 -6.42 -19.88
CA TYR A 52 57.26 -7.04 -19.70
C TYR A 52 56.24 -6.02 -19.25
N LEU A 53 56.62 -5.09 -18.36
CA LEU A 53 55.74 -4.04 -17.88
C LEU A 53 55.31 -3.11 -19.03
N GLN A 54 56.23 -2.75 -19.93
CA GLN A 54 55.92 -1.97 -21.13
C GLN A 54 54.92 -2.69 -22.03
N LYS A 55 55.14 -4.00 -22.29
CA LYS A 55 54.22 -4.81 -23.09
C LYS A 55 52.83 -4.90 -22.45
N ILE A 56 52.74 -5.14 -21.14
CA ILE A 56 51.48 -5.20 -20.40
C ILE A 56 50.74 -3.86 -20.43
N ASN A 57 51.46 -2.74 -20.31
CA ASN A 57 50.87 -1.40 -20.38
C ASN A 57 50.41 -1.04 -21.80
N ALA A 58 50.92 -1.72 -22.82
CA ALA A 58 50.56 -1.55 -24.23
C ALA A 58 49.45 -2.51 -24.71
N ILE A 59 48.87 -3.32 -23.80
CA ILE A 59 47.75 -4.22 -24.12
C ILE A 59 46.58 -3.39 -24.68
N ASP A 60 46.07 -3.83 -25.83
CA ASP A 60 44.89 -3.26 -26.46
C ASP A 60 43.63 -3.76 -25.71
N PRO A 61 42.82 -2.87 -25.12
CA PRO A 61 41.59 -3.28 -24.43
C PRO A 61 40.51 -3.83 -25.37
N GLU A 62 40.59 -3.58 -26.69
CA GLU A 62 39.60 -4.05 -27.66
C GLU A 62 39.82 -5.54 -28.06
N GLU A 63 41.01 -6.08 -27.83
CA GLU A 63 41.36 -7.49 -28.07
C GLU A 63 41.30 -8.32 -26.77
N PRO A 64 41.00 -9.64 -26.81
CA PRO A 64 40.90 -10.42 -25.58
C PRO A 64 42.24 -10.48 -24.85
N ILE A 65 42.27 -9.88 -23.66
CA ILE A 65 43.48 -9.68 -22.83
C ILE A 65 44.27 -10.97 -22.63
N ILE A 66 43.61 -12.12 -22.48
CA ILE A 66 44.30 -13.39 -22.25
C ILE A 66 45.22 -13.80 -23.40
N TYR A 67 44.83 -13.59 -24.66
CA TYR A 67 45.68 -13.95 -25.80
C TYR A 67 46.93 -13.06 -25.83
N GLN A 68 46.77 -11.78 -25.52
CA GLN A 68 47.89 -10.85 -25.41
C GLN A 68 48.81 -11.21 -24.24
N LEU A 69 48.28 -11.62 -23.08
CA LEU A 69 49.10 -12.06 -21.95
C LEU A 69 49.88 -13.35 -22.26
N ILE A 70 49.26 -14.30 -22.95
CA ILE A 70 49.91 -15.54 -23.42
C ILE A 70 51.06 -15.20 -24.37
N GLU A 71 50.86 -14.26 -25.30
CA GLU A 71 51.91 -13.80 -26.21
C GLU A 71 53.04 -13.05 -25.48
N ILE A 72 52.70 -12.16 -24.53
CA ILE A 72 53.68 -11.37 -23.78
C ILE A 72 54.61 -12.25 -22.95
N PHE A 73 54.07 -13.31 -22.34
CA PHE A 73 54.82 -14.24 -21.51
C PHE A 73 55.33 -15.47 -22.26
N ASP A 74 55.15 -15.53 -23.58
CA ASP A 74 55.62 -16.64 -24.43
C ASP A 74 55.14 -18.02 -23.92
N ILE A 75 53.83 -18.11 -23.64
CA ILE A 75 53.21 -19.32 -23.09
C ILE A 75 52.73 -20.23 -24.24
N GLU A 76 53.25 -21.45 -24.30
CA GLU A 76 52.79 -22.45 -25.27
C GLU A 76 51.43 -23.05 -24.84
N LEU A 77 50.34 -22.41 -25.25
CA LEU A 77 48.96 -22.92 -25.07
C LEU A 77 48.25 -23.03 -26.42
N SER A 78 47.57 -24.15 -26.65
CA SER A 78 46.73 -24.31 -27.85
C SER A 78 45.44 -23.49 -27.74
N LYS A 79 44.97 -22.94 -28.87
CA LYS A 79 43.74 -22.14 -28.92
C LYS A 79 42.53 -22.85 -28.32
N ASN A 80 42.37 -24.15 -28.57
CA ASN A 80 41.27 -24.94 -28.00
C ASN A 80 41.29 -24.95 -26.46
N ILE A 81 42.47 -25.04 -25.82
CA ILE A 81 42.60 -25.03 -24.35
C ILE A 81 42.26 -23.65 -23.80
N ILE A 82 42.69 -22.58 -24.49
CA ILE A 82 42.37 -21.21 -24.11
C ILE A 82 40.86 -21.00 -24.18
N ASP A 83 40.22 -21.43 -25.27
CA ASP A 83 38.78 -21.28 -25.49
C ASP A 83 37.95 -22.08 -24.48
N GLU A 84 38.35 -23.31 -24.15
CA GLU A 84 37.69 -24.14 -23.12
C GLU A 84 37.79 -23.52 -21.72
N GLN A 85 38.96 -23.01 -21.34
CA GLN A 85 39.20 -22.41 -20.03
C GLN A 85 38.54 -21.03 -19.91
N THR A 86 38.58 -20.21 -20.96
CA THR A 86 37.86 -18.92 -20.97
C THR A 86 36.35 -19.05 -21.09
N TYR A 87 35.82 -20.09 -21.73
CA TYR A 87 34.38 -20.34 -21.79
C TYR A 87 33.79 -20.54 -20.39
N SER A 88 34.43 -21.38 -19.57
CA SER A 88 33.98 -21.65 -18.20
C SER A 88 33.99 -20.37 -17.36
N LEU A 89 35.07 -19.58 -17.44
CA LEU A 89 35.16 -18.27 -16.78
C LEU A 89 34.06 -17.30 -17.22
N ARG A 90 33.85 -17.16 -18.54
CA ARG A 90 32.85 -16.26 -19.10
C ARG A 90 31.44 -16.65 -18.65
N PHE A 91 31.12 -17.94 -18.74
CA PHE A 91 29.86 -18.49 -18.30
C PHE A 91 29.59 -18.18 -16.82
N TRP A 92 30.56 -18.41 -15.93
CA TRP A 92 30.39 -18.12 -14.50
C TRP A 92 30.22 -16.62 -14.22
N ASN A 93 30.94 -15.74 -14.92
CA ASN A 93 30.80 -14.29 -14.78
C ASN A 93 29.43 -13.79 -15.28
N GLU A 94 28.98 -14.25 -16.45
CA GLU A 94 27.65 -13.95 -16.97
C GLU A 94 26.58 -14.44 -15.99
N ARG A 95 26.72 -15.68 -15.49
CA ARG A 95 25.79 -16.25 -14.52
C ARG A 95 25.74 -15.48 -13.21
N LYS A 96 26.89 -15.04 -12.69
CA LYS A 96 26.96 -14.20 -11.48
C LYS A 96 26.25 -12.87 -11.71
N THR A 97 26.48 -12.24 -12.85
CA THR A 97 25.84 -10.97 -13.22
C THR A 97 24.32 -11.12 -13.32
N GLU A 98 23.82 -12.18 -13.97
CA GLU A 98 22.39 -12.49 -14.02
C GLU A 98 21.79 -12.65 -12.63
N LEU A 99 22.44 -13.44 -11.76
CA LEU A 99 21.96 -13.68 -10.40
C LEU A 99 21.88 -12.38 -9.59
N GLU A 100 22.88 -11.51 -9.69
CA GLU A 100 22.85 -10.20 -9.05
C GLU A 100 21.71 -9.31 -9.57
N MET A 101 21.42 -9.35 -10.88
CA MET A 101 20.26 -8.66 -11.45
C MET A 101 18.94 -9.22 -10.91
N TRP A 102 18.82 -10.54 -10.79
CA TRP A 102 17.65 -11.20 -10.22
C TRP A 102 17.45 -10.84 -8.75
N THR A 103 18.51 -10.85 -7.94
CA THR A 103 18.45 -10.44 -6.53
C THR A 103 18.03 -8.98 -6.38
N LYS A 104 18.56 -8.08 -7.21
CA LYS A 104 18.14 -6.67 -7.20
C LYS A 104 16.66 -6.50 -7.55
N LYS A 105 16.17 -7.23 -8.56
CA LYS A 105 14.75 -7.22 -8.94
C LYS A 105 13.86 -7.76 -7.81
N ASP A 106 14.24 -8.87 -7.19
CA ASP A 106 13.52 -9.46 -6.06
C ASP A 106 13.44 -8.51 -4.86
N ASN A 107 14.56 -7.88 -4.49
CA ASN A 107 14.59 -6.88 -3.42
C ASN A 107 13.68 -5.68 -3.73
N ASN A 108 13.69 -5.20 -4.97
CA ASN A 108 12.82 -4.11 -5.38
C ASN A 108 11.33 -4.50 -5.28
N ILE A 109 10.96 -5.70 -5.73
CA ILE A 109 9.58 -6.21 -5.61
C ILE A 109 9.17 -6.29 -4.14
N LYS A 110 10.03 -6.83 -3.27
CA LYS A 110 9.77 -6.90 -1.82
C LYS A 110 9.57 -5.52 -1.21
N GLN A 111 10.39 -4.54 -1.62
CA GLN A 111 10.25 -3.17 -1.16
C GLN A 111 8.92 -2.57 -1.60
N ILE A 112 8.55 -2.71 -2.88
CA ILE A 112 7.27 -2.19 -3.40
C ILE A 112 6.08 -2.79 -2.65
N VAL A 113 6.10 -4.11 -2.40
CA VAL A 113 5.04 -4.78 -1.62
C VAL A 113 5.02 -4.24 -0.19
N ASN A 114 6.17 -4.13 0.46
CA ASN A 114 6.26 -3.60 1.82
C ASN A 114 5.74 -2.16 1.92
N ASP A 115 6.14 -1.28 1.00
CA ASP A 115 5.71 0.12 0.97
C ASP A 115 4.20 0.23 0.72
N TYR A 116 3.65 -0.64 -0.14
CA TYR A 116 2.20 -0.73 -0.37
C TYR A 116 1.43 -1.13 0.89
N HIS A 117 1.91 -2.13 1.64
CA HIS A 117 1.31 -2.52 2.93
C HIS A 117 1.45 -1.43 3.99
N ILE A 118 2.63 -0.81 4.12
CA ILE A 118 2.85 0.32 5.05
C ILE A 118 1.90 1.47 4.73
N GLY A 119 1.72 1.83 3.46
CA GLY A 119 0.81 2.90 3.07
C GLY A 119 -0.64 2.62 3.48
N TYR A 120 -1.09 1.37 3.35
CA TYR A 120 -2.41 0.97 3.83
C TYR A 120 -2.52 1.08 5.36
N ASP A 121 -1.54 0.57 6.10
CA ASP A 121 -1.54 0.64 7.56
C ASP A 121 -1.52 2.09 8.08
N VAL A 122 -0.75 2.97 7.43
CA VAL A 122 -0.73 4.41 7.73
C VAL A 122 -2.11 5.02 7.50
N LEU A 123 -2.75 4.74 6.36
CA LEU A 123 -4.10 5.23 6.07
C LEU A 123 -5.11 4.75 7.12
N LEU A 124 -5.03 3.49 7.54
CA LEU A 124 -5.89 2.94 8.59
C LEU A 124 -5.70 3.64 9.94
N GLN A 125 -4.47 4.02 10.30
CA GLN A 125 -4.24 4.81 11.51
C GLN A 125 -4.79 6.23 11.38
N GLU A 126 -4.58 6.89 10.24
CA GLU A 126 -5.14 8.22 10.01
C GLU A 126 -6.67 8.25 10.07
N ILE A 127 -7.35 7.18 9.64
CA ILE A 127 -8.81 7.02 9.78
C ILE A 127 -9.27 7.04 11.25
N ILE A 128 -8.46 6.51 12.16
CA ILE A 128 -8.74 6.51 13.60
C ILE A 128 -8.40 7.87 14.23
N ASP A 129 -7.25 8.43 13.84
CA ASP A 129 -6.79 9.73 14.35
C ASP A 129 -7.71 10.87 13.91
N LYS A 130 -8.19 10.83 12.66
CA LYS A 130 -9.09 11.83 12.05
C LYS A 130 -10.54 11.34 11.99
N ARG A 131 -10.96 10.50 12.93
CA ARG A 131 -12.31 9.90 13.01
C ARG A 131 -13.48 10.90 13.03
N GLU A 132 -13.20 12.18 13.31
CA GLU A 132 -14.15 13.30 13.35
C GLU A 132 -14.28 14.04 12.01
N ASP A 133 -13.31 13.88 11.11
CA ASP A 133 -13.25 14.62 9.84
C ASP A 133 -13.92 13.81 8.71
N ILE A 134 -15.22 14.01 8.54
CA ILE A 134 -16.00 13.31 7.50
C ILE A 134 -15.47 13.55 6.07
N ALA A 135 -14.89 14.73 5.80
CA ALA A 135 -14.35 15.05 4.48
C ALA A 135 -13.09 14.23 4.22
N PHE A 136 -12.22 14.12 5.23
CA PHE A 136 -11.09 13.19 5.20
C PHE A 136 -11.57 11.74 5.06
N LEU A 137 -12.55 11.29 5.85
CA LEU A 137 -13.03 9.90 5.80
C LEU A 137 -13.63 9.51 4.44
N LYS A 138 -14.34 10.43 3.76
CA LYS A 138 -14.79 10.22 2.37
C LYS A 138 -13.61 10.09 1.40
N THR A 139 -12.58 10.91 1.58
CA THR A 139 -11.34 10.85 0.79
C THR A 139 -10.58 9.53 1.04
N ALA A 140 -10.44 9.14 2.31
CA ALA A 140 -9.81 7.88 2.70
C ALA A 140 -10.57 6.66 2.16
N THR A 141 -11.91 6.71 2.16
CA THR A 141 -12.75 5.67 1.56
C THR A 141 -12.46 5.52 0.06
N LYS A 142 -12.32 6.64 -0.65
CA LYS A 142 -11.95 6.63 -2.07
C LYS A 142 -10.54 6.08 -2.28
N GLU A 143 -9.59 6.44 -1.44
CA GLU A 143 -8.23 5.89 -1.51
C GLU A 143 -8.19 4.38 -1.24
N VAL A 144 -9.01 3.87 -0.31
CA VAL A 144 -9.17 2.43 -0.10
C VAL A 144 -9.72 1.75 -1.35
N GLU A 145 -10.75 2.32 -1.99
CA GLU A 145 -11.34 1.81 -3.23
C GLU A 145 -10.31 1.80 -4.39
N ASP A 146 -9.64 2.92 -4.62
CA ASP A 146 -8.80 3.13 -5.80
C ASP A 146 -7.43 2.48 -5.69
N LYS A 147 -6.81 2.50 -4.50
CA LYS A 147 -5.43 2.05 -4.31
C LYS A 147 -5.33 0.75 -3.52
N TYR A 148 -6.15 0.56 -2.49
CA TYR A 148 -5.95 -0.51 -1.50
C TYR A 148 -7.02 -1.61 -1.49
N LEU A 149 -7.86 -1.69 -2.52
CA LEU A 149 -9.00 -2.61 -2.57
C LEU A 149 -8.62 -4.06 -2.28
N LYS A 150 -7.45 -4.52 -2.76
CA LYS A 150 -6.98 -5.89 -2.53
C LYS A 150 -6.61 -6.16 -1.08
N LEU A 151 -6.02 -5.19 -0.38
CA LEU A 151 -5.73 -5.33 1.05
C LEU A 151 -7.01 -5.25 1.86
N PHE A 152 -7.91 -4.34 1.49
CA PHE A 152 -9.24 -4.26 2.10
C PHE A 152 -10.01 -5.59 1.95
N GLN A 153 -10.00 -6.22 0.78
CA GLN A 153 -10.63 -7.54 0.56
C GLN A 153 -10.15 -8.62 1.54
N LEU A 154 -8.89 -8.56 1.96
CA LEU A 154 -8.30 -9.50 2.92
C LEU A 154 -8.61 -9.13 4.38
N ASP A 155 -8.82 -7.84 4.66
CA ASP A 155 -8.83 -7.29 6.02
C ASP A 155 -10.19 -6.72 6.47
N TYR A 156 -11.17 -6.60 5.57
CA TYR A 156 -12.40 -5.82 5.81
C TYR A 156 -13.13 -6.22 7.09
N LYS A 157 -13.15 -7.52 7.44
CA LYS A 157 -13.79 -8.00 8.68
C LYS A 157 -13.16 -7.37 9.93
N ARG A 158 -11.83 -7.44 10.05
CA ARG A 158 -11.10 -6.88 11.18
C ARG A 158 -11.26 -5.36 11.21
N LEU A 159 -11.10 -4.71 10.06
CA LEU A 159 -11.24 -3.27 9.93
C LEU A 159 -12.63 -2.78 10.34
N ILE A 160 -13.69 -3.40 9.84
CA ILE A 160 -15.07 -3.02 10.14
C ILE A 160 -15.36 -3.18 11.64
N HIS A 161 -14.97 -4.31 12.24
CA HIS A 161 -15.15 -4.50 13.68
C HIS A 161 -14.42 -3.43 14.51
N LYS A 162 -13.18 -3.08 14.12
CA LYS A 162 -12.43 -2.00 14.78
C LYS A 162 -13.13 -0.65 14.63
N CYS A 163 -13.52 -0.29 13.40
CA CYS A 163 -14.11 1.01 13.11
C CYS A 163 -15.54 1.16 13.65
N MET A 164 -16.29 0.09 13.89
CA MET A 164 -17.61 0.18 14.56
C MET A 164 -17.54 0.86 15.94
N ASP A 165 -16.40 0.73 16.62
CA ASP A 165 -16.19 1.31 17.95
C ASP A 165 -15.30 2.56 17.90
N GLU A 166 -14.20 2.51 17.14
CA GLU A 166 -13.20 3.58 17.12
C GLU A 166 -13.48 4.69 16.11
N SER A 167 -14.13 4.38 14.97
CA SER A 167 -14.43 5.38 13.92
C SER A 167 -15.75 5.07 13.22
N PRO A 168 -16.92 5.22 13.90
CA PRO A 168 -18.21 4.84 13.33
C PRO A 168 -18.59 5.64 12.08
N LEU A 169 -18.08 6.88 11.94
CA LEU A 169 -18.28 7.69 10.74
C LEU A 169 -17.66 7.04 9.50
N PHE A 170 -16.52 6.36 9.64
CA PHE A 170 -15.89 5.67 8.53
C PHE A 170 -16.74 4.50 8.03
N ILE A 171 -17.47 3.82 8.92
CA ILE A 171 -18.42 2.78 8.50
C ILE A 171 -19.51 3.37 7.59
N TYR A 172 -20.03 4.56 7.92
CA TYR A 172 -21.01 5.23 7.06
C TYR A 172 -20.41 5.61 5.71
N THR A 173 -19.17 6.11 5.65
CA THR A 173 -18.53 6.43 4.36
C THR A 173 -18.29 5.18 3.51
N LEU A 174 -17.96 4.04 4.12
CA LEU A 174 -17.89 2.75 3.42
C LEU A 174 -19.27 2.31 2.88
N LEU A 175 -20.34 2.47 3.65
CA LEU A 175 -21.71 2.15 3.22
C LEU A 175 -22.22 3.04 2.08
N MET A 176 -21.76 4.29 2.04
CA MET A 176 -22.03 5.26 0.96
C MET A 176 -21.32 4.89 -0.34
N ASN A 177 -20.16 4.24 -0.25
CA ASN A 177 -19.37 3.83 -1.40
C ASN A 177 -19.99 2.61 -2.10
N THR A 178 -20.27 2.72 -3.39
CA THR A 178 -20.98 1.67 -4.15
C THR A 178 -20.25 0.35 -4.23
N GLN A 179 -18.92 0.36 -4.29
CA GLN A 179 -18.13 -0.86 -4.40
C GLN A 179 -17.83 -1.47 -3.02
N LEU A 180 -17.40 -0.65 -2.06
CA LEU A 180 -16.99 -1.14 -0.74
C LEU A 180 -18.19 -1.60 0.10
N ARG A 181 -19.37 -1.01 -0.08
CA ARG A 181 -20.58 -1.41 0.66
C ARG A 181 -20.98 -2.87 0.45
N GLU A 182 -20.65 -3.46 -0.70
CA GLU A 182 -21.01 -4.86 -0.97
C GLU A 182 -20.36 -5.81 0.06
N TYR A 183 -19.14 -5.52 0.50
CA TYR A 183 -18.46 -6.28 1.55
C TYR A 183 -19.16 -6.21 2.91
N LEU A 184 -19.84 -5.09 3.18
CA LEU A 184 -20.58 -4.86 4.43
C LEU A 184 -21.96 -5.52 4.40
N LEU A 185 -22.63 -5.53 3.24
CA LEU A 185 -24.02 -5.95 3.12
C LEU A 185 -24.19 -7.41 2.67
N ASN A 186 -23.21 -7.99 1.98
CA ASN A 186 -23.26 -9.39 1.53
C ASN A 186 -22.72 -10.36 2.59
N ASP A 187 -21.98 -9.87 3.58
CA ASP A 187 -21.55 -10.68 4.72
C ASP A 187 -22.60 -10.60 5.84
N GLU A 188 -23.33 -11.70 6.08
CA GLU A 188 -24.42 -11.73 7.06
C GLU A 188 -23.97 -11.37 8.48
N GLN A 189 -22.77 -11.75 8.90
CA GLN A 189 -22.28 -11.47 10.26
C GLN A 189 -22.01 -9.98 10.44
N ILE A 190 -21.37 -9.36 9.45
CA ILE A 190 -21.14 -7.92 9.45
C ILE A 190 -22.47 -7.18 9.36
N LYS A 191 -23.36 -7.56 8.45
CA LYS A 191 -24.67 -6.94 8.30
C LYS A 191 -25.50 -6.98 9.59
N ASN A 192 -25.50 -8.12 10.28
CA ASN A 192 -26.20 -8.26 11.56
C ASN A 192 -25.56 -7.38 12.65
N SER A 193 -24.23 -7.27 12.65
CA SER A 193 -23.50 -6.38 13.56
C SER A 193 -23.78 -4.91 13.25
N LEU A 194 -23.83 -4.52 11.97
CA LEU A 194 -24.23 -3.18 11.54
C LEU A 194 -25.65 -2.86 12.00
N ASN A 195 -26.57 -3.81 11.86
CA ASN A 195 -27.93 -3.62 12.30
C ASN A 195 -28.00 -3.46 13.83
N SER A 196 -27.34 -4.31 14.61
CA SER A 196 -27.38 -4.17 16.09
C SER A 196 -26.74 -2.87 16.60
N VAL A 197 -25.75 -2.34 15.88
CA VAL A 197 -24.96 -1.16 16.27
C VAL A 197 -25.57 0.15 15.76
N PHE A 198 -26.15 0.14 14.55
CA PHE A 198 -26.55 1.34 13.81
C PHE A 198 -28.04 1.40 13.44
N MET A 199 -28.85 0.40 13.80
CA MET A 199 -30.31 0.49 13.59
C MET A 199 -31.04 1.24 14.68
N LEU A 200 -32.04 1.99 14.26
CA LEU A 200 -32.93 2.75 15.14
C LEU A 200 -34.27 2.04 15.24
N GLU A 201 -34.32 0.99 16.05
CA GLU A 201 -35.56 0.19 16.22
C GLU A 201 -36.67 0.90 16.99
N THR A 202 -36.35 1.96 17.75
CA THR A 202 -37.34 2.67 18.57
C THR A 202 -37.16 4.19 18.54
N TYR A 203 -38.24 4.91 18.88
CA TYR A 203 -38.26 6.37 19.03
C TYR A 203 -37.14 6.85 19.99
N ASN A 204 -36.92 6.13 21.09
CA ASN A 204 -35.92 6.49 22.10
C ASN A 204 -34.47 6.27 21.63
N ASN A 205 -34.25 5.48 20.58
CA ASN A 205 -32.91 5.12 20.10
C ASN A 205 -32.32 6.14 19.11
N GLN A 206 -33.12 7.05 18.54
CA GLN A 206 -32.66 8.00 17.51
C GLN A 206 -31.56 8.96 18.03
N ASP A 207 -31.63 9.30 19.31
CA ASP A 207 -30.59 10.08 19.97
C ASP A 207 -29.40 9.22 20.39
N LEU A 208 -29.51 7.89 20.45
CA LEU A 208 -28.41 7.00 20.83
C LEU A 208 -27.34 6.90 19.75
N ILE A 209 -27.69 6.87 18.46
CA ILE A 209 -26.66 6.88 17.39
C ILE A 209 -25.88 8.18 17.43
N ILE A 210 -26.59 9.31 17.54
CA ILE A 210 -25.92 10.60 17.60
C ILE A 210 -25.12 10.75 18.89
N LYS A 211 -25.65 10.29 20.03
CA LYS A 211 -24.88 10.24 21.28
C LYS A 211 -23.68 9.32 21.16
N ARG A 212 -23.78 8.17 20.47
CA ARG A 212 -22.68 7.24 20.27
C ARG A 212 -21.60 7.88 19.40
N ILE A 213 -21.98 8.43 18.25
CA ILE A 213 -21.07 9.17 17.38
C ILE A 213 -20.44 10.31 18.19
N PHE A 214 -21.26 11.18 18.77
CA PHE A 214 -20.79 12.28 19.62
C PHE A 214 -19.83 11.83 20.71
N ASN A 215 -20.15 10.77 21.46
CA ASN A 215 -19.28 10.24 22.52
C ASN A 215 -17.93 9.78 21.97
N VAL A 216 -17.90 9.10 20.82
CA VAL A 216 -16.64 8.69 20.17
C VAL A 216 -15.85 9.91 19.67
N LEU A 217 -16.54 10.89 19.10
CA LEU A 217 -15.98 12.14 18.56
C LEU A 217 -15.65 13.17 19.64
N SER A 218 -15.93 12.89 20.90
CA SER A 218 -15.80 13.88 21.96
C SER A 218 -15.20 13.30 23.24
N ALA A 219 -14.79 12.02 23.21
CA ALA A 219 -14.26 11.26 24.35
C ALA A 219 -13.08 11.96 25.05
N GLU A 220 -12.24 12.65 24.29
CA GLU A 220 -11.08 13.40 24.81
C GLU A 220 -11.45 14.84 25.23
N ASN A 221 -12.48 15.41 24.60
CA ASN A 221 -12.82 16.83 24.69
C ASN A 221 -13.94 17.16 25.68
N ILE A 222 -14.58 16.18 26.34
CA ILE A 222 -15.76 16.41 27.21
C ILE A 222 -15.46 16.42 28.71
N LYS A 223 -14.38 15.78 29.18
CA LYS A 223 -14.21 15.42 30.60
C LYS A 223 -14.32 16.60 31.57
N ASP A 224 -13.90 17.79 31.15
CA ASP A 224 -13.89 19.01 31.98
C ASP A 224 -14.87 20.11 31.52
N LYS A 225 -15.73 19.83 30.53
CA LYS A 225 -16.68 20.82 29.98
C LYS A 225 -17.98 20.91 30.78
N SER A 226 -18.56 22.10 30.86
CA SER A 226 -19.91 22.32 31.41
C SER A 226 -20.99 21.74 30.50
N ASP A 227 -22.20 21.52 31.03
CA ASP A 227 -23.30 20.95 30.25
C ASP A 227 -23.75 21.84 29.08
N GLY A 228 -23.60 23.17 29.21
CA GLY A 228 -23.85 24.12 28.11
C GLY A 228 -22.84 23.97 26.96
N GLU A 229 -21.56 23.77 27.28
CA GLU A 229 -20.50 23.57 26.29
C GLU A 229 -20.60 22.20 25.59
N LYS A 230 -21.01 21.15 26.33
CA LYS A 230 -21.32 19.84 25.73
C LYS A 230 -22.46 19.94 24.74
N SER A 231 -23.51 20.70 25.05
CA SER A 231 -24.66 20.91 24.16
C SER A 231 -24.28 21.67 22.88
N LEU A 232 -23.45 22.71 22.99
CA LEU A 232 -22.92 23.44 21.83
C LEU A 232 -22.04 22.54 20.96
N LEU A 233 -21.13 21.78 21.57
CA LEU A 233 -20.27 20.83 20.85
C LEU A 233 -21.12 19.77 20.13
N PHE A 234 -22.15 19.24 20.80
CA PHE A 234 -23.10 18.29 20.21
C PHE A 234 -23.79 18.87 18.99
N SER A 235 -24.29 20.11 19.08
CA SER A 235 -24.94 20.76 17.94
C SER A 235 -23.99 20.99 16.76
N HIS A 236 -22.73 21.36 17.04
CA HIS A 236 -21.71 21.57 16.02
C HIS A 236 -21.34 20.26 15.31
N VAL A 237 -21.09 19.20 16.10
CA VAL A 237 -20.80 17.86 15.60
C VAL A 237 -21.96 17.34 14.75
N VAL A 238 -23.21 17.46 15.22
CA VAL A 238 -24.37 17.05 14.42
C VAL A 238 -24.46 17.81 13.10
N SER A 239 -24.15 19.11 13.10
CA SER A 239 -24.17 19.93 11.88
C SER A 239 -23.07 19.57 10.88
N SER A 240 -21.92 19.05 11.34
CA SER A 240 -20.81 18.67 10.48
C SER A 240 -20.96 17.27 9.86
N ILE A 241 -21.79 16.40 10.45
CA ILE A 241 -21.87 14.98 10.06
C ILE A 241 -22.75 14.72 8.80
N LEU A 242 -23.28 15.73 8.09
CA LEU A 242 -24.24 15.55 6.96
C LEU A 242 -25.47 14.66 7.30
N LEU A 243 -25.74 14.45 8.59
CA LEU A 243 -26.86 13.66 9.08
C LEU A 243 -28.09 14.57 9.15
N ARG A 244 -29.12 14.22 8.39
CA ARG A 244 -30.38 14.94 8.34
C ARG A 244 -31.43 14.22 9.19
N LYS A 245 -32.27 15.03 9.86
CA LYS A 245 -33.46 14.57 10.56
C LYS A 245 -34.68 15.31 10.02
N PHE A 246 -35.74 14.58 9.74
CA PHE A 246 -37.03 15.19 9.39
C PHE A 246 -38.18 14.53 10.15
N LYS A 247 -39.15 15.34 10.59
CA LYS A 247 -40.36 14.92 11.31
C LYS A 247 -41.51 15.79 10.84
N GLY A 248 -42.64 15.18 10.51
CA GLY A 248 -43.85 15.93 10.20
C GLY A 248 -44.97 15.05 9.70
N LYS A 249 -46.20 15.44 10.02
CA LYS A 249 -47.39 14.81 9.44
C LYS A 249 -47.61 15.38 8.04
N THR A 250 -47.92 14.51 7.08
CA THR A 250 -48.24 14.90 5.71
C THR A 250 -49.69 14.64 5.33
N ASP A 251 -50.52 14.15 6.26
CA ASP A 251 -51.94 13.83 6.04
C ASP A 251 -52.19 12.97 4.79
N GLY A 252 -51.27 12.02 4.53
CA GLY A 252 -51.33 11.11 3.38
C GLY A 252 -50.74 11.67 2.08
N TYR A 253 -50.30 12.93 2.05
CA TYR A 253 -49.64 13.52 0.89
C TYR A 253 -48.12 13.24 0.88
N TRP A 254 -47.53 13.26 -0.31
CA TRP A 254 -46.09 13.18 -0.48
C TRP A 254 -45.47 14.57 -0.32
N LYS A 255 -44.38 14.64 0.44
CA LYS A 255 -43.58 15.84 0.67
C LYS A 255 -42.16 15.62 0.15
N ASP A 256 -41.67 16.56 -0.63
CA ASP A 256 -40.29 16.58 -1.08
C ASP A 256 -39.37 16.99 0.08
N LEU A 257 -38.39 16.15 0.38
CA LEU A 257 -37.33 16.45 1.34
C LEU A 257 -36.03 16.81 0.62
N GLU A 258 -35.64 16.02 -0.37
CA GLU A 258 -34.40 16.20 -1.14
C GLU A 258 -34.64 16.09 -2.64
N LEU A 259 -33.92 16.92 -3.40
CA LEU A 259 -33.99 16.94 -4.87
C LEU A 259 -33.34 15.69 -5.48
N VAL A 260 -33.73 15.36 -6.71
CA VAL A 260 -33.19 14.21 -7.46
C VAL A 260 -31.66 14.24 -7.64
N THR A 261 -31.05 15.44 -7.60
CA THR A 261 -29.60 15.62 -7.72
C THR A 261 -28.83 15.24 -6.45
N THR A 262 -29.52 15.09 -5.32
CA THR A 262 -28.94 14.79 -4.01
C THR A 262 -29.10 13.29 -3.73
N LYS A 263 -28.00 12.54 -3.70
CA LYS A 263 -28.06 11.14 -3.24
C LYS A 263 -28.15 11.10 -1.73
N VAL A 264 -29.04 10.25 -1.22
CA VAL A 264 -29.21 10.05 0.22
C VAL A 264 -29.11 8.58 0.60
N MET A 265 -28.52 8.31 1.76
CA MET A 265 -28.51 6.97 2.37
C MET A 265 -29.43 6.96 3.59
N ILE A 266 -30.45 6.12 3.56
CA ILE A 266 -31.46 6.05 4.62
C ILE A 266 -30.98 5.15 5.75
N LEU A 267 -30.96 5.67 6.98
CA LEU A 267 -30.63 4.89 8.17
C LEU A 267 -31.88 4.29 8.80
N SER A 268 -32.93 5.10 8.97
CA SER A 268 -34.17 4.64 9.57
C SER A 268 -35.36 5.50 9.21
N ILE A 269 -36.51 4.86 9.08
CA ILE A 269 -37.81 5.51 9.04
C ILE A 269 -38.77 4.92 10.09
N PRO A 270 -39.72 5.71 10.61
CA PRO A 270 -40.72 5.25 11.57
C PRO A 270 -41.73 4.27 10.96
N SER A 271 -42.29 3.36 11.75
CA SER A 271 -43.45 2.55 11.30
C SER A 271 -44.62 3.44 10.86
N GLY A 272 -45.29 3.08 9.77
CA GLY A 272 -46.36 3.91 9.17
C GLY A 272 -45.85 5.12 8.37
N THR A 273 -44.55 5.23 8.15
CA THR A 273 -43.93 6.15 7.20
C THR A 273 -43.58 5.42 5.92
N PHE A 274 -43.72 6.15 4.81
CA PHE A 274 -43.30 5.70 3.49
C PHE A 274 -42.32 6.70 2.87
N ILE A 275 -41.34 6.18 2.13
CA ILE A 275 -40.40 6.98 1.36
C ILE A 275 -40.28 6.45 -0.07
N ARG A 276 -39.74 7.29 -0.96
CA ARG A 276 -39.36 6.91 -2.32
C ARG A 276 -38.27 7.83 -2.87
N ALA A 277 -37.58 7.37 -3.90
CA ALA A 277 -36.67 8.21 -4.68
C ALA A 277 -37.45 9.27 -5.46
N ALA A 278 -36.85 10.44 -5.67
CA ALA A 278 -37.49 11.55 -6.39
C ALA A 278 -37.73 11.23 -7.88
N ASN A 279 -36.90 10.37 -8.46
CA ASN A 279 -37.03 9.89 -9.83
C ASN A 279 -37.96 8.68 -9.99
N ASN A 280 -38.53 8.13 -8.91
CA ASN A 280 -39.38 6.94 -8.96
C ASN A 280 -40.71 7.12 -8.20
N PRO A 281 -41.70 7.80 -8.82
CA PRO A 281 -42.96 8.13 -8.16
C PRO A 281 -43.87 6.92 -7.91
N MET A 282 -43.67 5.79 -8.59
CA MET A 282 -44.49 4.59 -8.41
C MET A 282 -44.03 3.73 -7.24
N GLN A 283 -42.82 3.96 -6.74
CA GLN A 283 -42.27 3.24 -5.61
C GLN A 283 -42.87 3.75 -4.29
N GLU A 284 -43.19 2.82 -3.39
CA GLU A 284 -43.61 3.12 -2.03
C GLU A 284 -42.88 2.15 -1.10
N LEU A 285 -41.85 2.65 -0.39
CA LEU A 285 -41.04 1.86 0.52
C LEU A 285 -41.49 2.10 1.96
N SER A 286 -41.91 1.04 2.63
CA SER A 286 -42.26 1.03 4.04
C SER A 286 -41.03 0.90 4.95
N ALA A 287 -41.23 0.97 6.27
CA ALA A 287 -40.16 0.75 7.24
C ALA A 287 -39.47 -0.62 7.08
N GLU A 288 -40.22 -1.67 6.73
CA GLU A 288 -39.68 -3.02 6.50
C GLU A 288 -38.85 -3.12 5.22
N ASP A 289 -39.17 -2.27 4.24
CA ASP A 289 -38.44 -2.20 2.99
C ASP A 289 -37.09 -1.51 3.13
N VAL A 290 -36.95 -0.62 4.12
CA VAL A 290 -35.84 0.33 4.21
C VAL A 290 -34.90 0.03 5.37
N ASN A 291 -35.44 -0.17 6.56
CA ASN A 291 -34.65 -0.22 7.79
C ASN A 291 -33.69 -1.42 7.72
N GLY A 292 -32.40 -1.17 7.95
CA GLY A 292 -31.35 -2.20 8.02
C GLY A 292 -30.78 -2.61 6.67
N LYS A 293 -31.23 -1.94 5.61
CA LYS A 293 -30.74 -2.15 4.24
C LYS A 293 -29.85 -1.00 3.75
N PHE A 294 -29.77 0.10 4.50
CA PHE A 294 -28.94 1.28 4.18
C PHE A 294 -29.15 1.73 2.72
N LEU A 295 -30.43 1.86 2.31
CA LEU A 295 -30.78 2.14 0.92
C LEU A 295 -30.26 3.50 0.48
N ILE A 296 -29.69 3.55 -0.72
CA ILE A 296 -29.27 4.80 -1.37
C ILE A 296 -30.31 5.17 -2.42
N LEU A 297 -30.84 6.39 -2.35
CA LEU A 297 -31.88 6.92 -3.23
C LEU A 297 -31.41 8.21 -3.91
N ASP A 298 -31.90 8.47 -5.13
CA ASP A 298 -31.72 9.73 -5.84
C ASP A 298 -32.85 10.69 -5.44
N GLY A 299 -32.56 11.61 -4.52
CA GLY A 299 -33.54 12.43 -3.82
C GLY A 299 -34.37 11.64 -2.82
N LEU A 300 -35.19 12.37 -2.06
CA LEU A 300 -36.01 11.81 -0.99
C LEU A 300 -37.38 12.47 -0.96
N ILE A 301 -38.42 11.67 -1.16
CA ILE A 301 -39.80 12.06 -0.97
C ILE A 301 -40.38 11.22 0.17
N TYR A 302 -41.13 11.88 1.07
CA TYR A 302 -41.62 11.32 2.32
C TYR A 302 -43.13 11.46 2.46
N LYS A 303 -43.77 10.46 3.05
CA LYS A 303 -45.19 10.46 3.42
C LYS A 303 -45.35 9.83 4.81
N SER A 304 -46.01 10.52 5.73
CA SER A 304 -46.32 9.94 7.05
C SER A 304 -47.58 10.52 7.66
N ASN A 305 -48.30 9.66 8.36
CA ASN A 305 -49.48 10.04 9.14
C ASN A 305 -49.15 10.34 10.60
N THR A 306 -47.88 10.24 10.98
CA THR A 306 -47.42 10.54 12.34
C THR A 306 -46.34 11.59 12.29
N ASP A 307 -46.38 12.53 13.22
CA ASP A 307 -45.29 13.42 13.51
C ASP A 307 -44.45 12.87 14.67
N LYS A 308 -44.54 11.58 14.99
CA LYS A 308 -43.94 11.01 16.19
C LYS A 308 -42.44 10.83 15.97
N SER A 309 -41.93 9.93 15.14
CA SER A 309 -40.48 9.70 15.07
C SER A 309 -39.83 10.39 13.86
N ASN A 310 -38.52 10.64 13.90
CA ASN A 310 -37.81 11.24 12.77
C ASN A 310 -37.50 10.20 11.69
N VAL A 311 -37.48 10.65 10.44
CA VAL A 311 -36.69 10.04 9.36
C VAL A 311 -35.26 10.51 9.50
N ILE A 312 -34.32 9.57 9.39
CA ILE A 312 -32.89 9.82 9.58
C ILE A 312 -32.13 9.26 8.39
N TYR A 313 -31.33 10.12 7.77
CA TYR A 313 -30.58 9.81 6.57
C TYR A 313 -29.31 10.66 6.49
N PHE A 314 -28.35 10.20 5.69
CA PHE A 314 -27.18 10.97 5.30
C PHE A 314 -27.30 11.46 3.87
N GLU A 315 -26.72 12.62 3.58
CA GLU A 315 -26.36 13.01 2.22
C GLU A 315 -25.05 12.31 1.81
N VAL A 316 -25.05 11.70 0.63
CA VAL A 316 -23.95 10.87 0.09
C VAL A 316 -22.93 11.71 -0.65
#